data_AF-A0A845QFS5-F1
#
_entry.id   AF-A0A845QFS5-F1
#
_cell.length_a   1.000
_cell.length_b   1.000
_cell.length_c   1.000
_cell.angle_alpha   90.00
_cell.angle_beta   90.00
_cell.angle_gamma   90.00
#
_symmetry.space_group_name_H-M   'P 1'
#
loop_
_entity.id
_entity.type
_entity.pdbx_description
1 polymer ?
#
loop_
_entity_poly.entity_id
_entity_poly.type
_entity_poly.pdbx_seq_one_letter_code
_entity_poly.pdbx_strand_id
1 'polypeptide(L)'
;MDKTIHSNRNYQDSVFSKLFSNEETALELYNALSGTSYGPETKIRITTLNNVLFLEKYNDLSFTIEDRIIVMAEHQSTINPNIPLRLLGYSTDTYTKLIDTDRLYSSTQIKLPTPVFYVFYTGNEPWNVKSLSLADSFIEAPPENSLNLVVKLINLRYNKDNEILNRSKTLLGYSKLVTYVKNNLSSGASLENSIRLAVQRCIEEGHIVDFLKKHGEEIEKMKFYEFTMEEYRNLIAKEAAEQGLAQGIEQGIEQGIKIFILDNRTEGIPDDRIFTKLINLFHLTEEKALEYLKQ
;
A
#
# COMPACT_ATOMS: atom_id res chain seq x y z
N MET A 1 -17.75 -4.05 -22.28
CA MET A 1 -17.64 -4.93 -21.11
C MET A 1 -17.09 -4.07 -19.99
N ASP A 2 -18.01 -3.54 -19.17
CA ASP A 2 -17.68 -2.74 -18.00
C ASP A 2 -16.89 -3.61 -17.02
N LYS A 3 -15.61 -3.27 -16.83
CA LYS A 3 -14.79 -3.81 -15.75
C LYS A 3 -14.96 -2.87 -14.57
N THR A 4 -15.91 -3.19 -13.70
CA THR A 4 -16.07 -2.51 -12.43
C THR A 4 -14.91 -2.91 -11.53
N ILE A 5 -13.89 -2.05 -11.39
CA ILE A 5 -12.78 -2.25 -10.46
C ILE A 5 -13.26 -1.78 -9.09
N HIS A 6 -13.61 -2.72 -8.22
CA HIS A 6 -14.08 -2.40 -6.88
C HIS A 6 -12.93 -2.16 -5.91
N SER A 7 -13.04 -1.07 -5.15
CA SER A 7 -12.16 -0.75 -4.02
C SER A 7 -12.24 -1.85 -2.95
N ASN A 8 -11.13 -2.53 -2.75
CA ASN A 8 -10.97 -3.68 -1.84
C ASN A 8 -10.97 -3.22 -0.37
N ARG A 9 -12.13 -2.94 0.21
CA ARG A 9 -12.23 -2.44 1.59
C ARG A 9 -12.28 -3.57 2.62
N ASN A 10 -11.22 -3.67 3.42
CA ASN A 10 -11.13 -4.52 4.60
C ASN A 10 -11.52 -3.68 5.85
N TYR A 11 -12.07 -4.29 6.90
CA TYR A 11 -12.48 -3.56 8.12
C TYR A 11 -11.41 -2.57 8.64
N GLN A 12 -10.13 -2.90 8.45
CA GLN A 12 -9.01 -2.08 8.88
C GLN A 12 -8.97 -0.70 8.21
N ASP A 13 -9.15 -0.62 6.89
CA ASP A 13 -9.16 0.68 6.18
C ASP A 13 -10.40 1.49 6.54
N SER A 14 -11.53 0.82 6.73
CA SER A 14 -12.81 1.47 6.96
C SER A 14 -12.86 2.05 8.37
N VAL A 15 -12.35 1.30 9.36
CA VAL A 15 -12.13 1.79 10.72
C VAL A 15 -11.13 2.95 10.71
N PHE A 16 -9.98 2.81 10.03
CA PHE A 16 -8.96 3.87 9.97
C PHE A 16 -9.54 5.16 9.39
N SER A 17 -10.16 5.07 8.22
CA SER A 17 -10.76 6.20 7.51
C SER A 17 -11.82 6.89 8.37
N LYS A 18 -12.69 6.10 9.03
CA LYS A 18 -13.73 6.63 9.91
C LYS A 18 -13.14 7.32 11.14
N LEU A 19 -12.11 6.72 11.75
CA LEU A 19 -11.46 7.24 12.95
C LEU A 19 -10.81 8.62 12.70
N PHE A 20 -10.22 8.81 11.52
CA PHE A 20 -9.56 10.05 11.11
C PHE A 20 -10.43 10.97 10.22
N SER A 21 -11.74 10.73 10.17
CA SER A 21 -12.68 11.48 9.31
C SER A 21 -13.12 12.85 9.85
N ASN A 22 -12.65 13.26 11.03
CA ASN A 22 -12.97 14.56 11.62
C ASN A 22 -11.70 15.40 11.84
N GLU A 23 -11.90 16.71 12.02
CA GLU A 23 -10.82 17.69 12.08
C GLU A 23 -9.85 17.47 13.26
N GLU A 24 -10.38 17.11 14.44
CA GLU A 24 -9.57 16.90 15.65
C GLU A 24 -8.62 15.72 15.48
N THR A 25 -9.12 14.57 15.05
CA THR A 25 -8.29 13.37 14.89
C THR A 25 -7.35 13.49 13.69
N ALA A 26 -7.76 14.17 12.61
CA ALA A 26 -6.89 14.48 11.47
C ALA A 26 -5.72 15.40 11.88
N LEU A 27 -5.98 16.40 12.73
CA LEU A 27 -4.94 17.28 13.28
C LEU A 27 -3.98 16.50 14.20
N GLU A 28 -4.52 15.67 15.10
CA GLU A 28 -3.72 14.78 15.96
C GLU A 28 -2.79 13.90 15.11
N LEU A 29 -3.33 13.29 14.06
CA LEU A 29 -2.58 12.46 13.13
C LEU A 29 -1.45 13.25 12.47
N TYR A 30 -1.74 14.42 11.94
CA TYR A 30 -0.74 15.24 11.26
C TYR A 30 0.39 15.67 12.21
N ASN A 31 0.05 16.10 13.43
CA ASN A 31 1.03 16.45 14.46
C ASN A 31 1.94 15.25 14.79
N ALA A 32 1.36 14.06 14.97
CA ALA A 32 2.12 12.84 15.26
C ALA A 32 3.10 12.47 14.14
N LEU A 33 2.68 12.60 12.87
CA LEU A 33 3.48 12.27 11.69
C LEU A 33 4.59 13.27 11.41
N SER A 34 4.30 14.56 11.56
CA SER A 34 5.21 15.65 11.19
C SER A 34 6.06 16.17 12.35
N GLY A 35 5.75 15.76 13.59
CA GLY A 35 6.45 16.24 14.79
C GLY A 35 6.10 17.68 15.14
N THR A 36 4.96 18.19 14.67
CA THR A 36 4.46 19.53 14.95
C THR A 36 3.52 19.54 16.15
N SER A 37 3.13 20.74 16.58
CA SER A 37 2.23 20.97 17.72
C SER A 37 1.18 22.04 17.38
N TYR A 38 0.51 21.89 16.24
CA TYR A 38 -0.59 22.76 15.83
C TYR A 38 -1.74 22.67 16.85
N GLY A 39 -2.32 23.82 17.22
CA GLY A 39 -3.42 23.93 18.17
C GLY A 39 -4.81 23.73 17.54
N PRO A 40 -5.86 23.58 18.36
CA PRO A 40 -7.24 23.30 17.90
C PRO A 40 -7.84 24.40 17.01
N GLU A 41 -7.29 25.61 17.03
CA GLU A 41 -7.64 26.71 16.12
C GLU A 41 -7.15 26.52 14.68
N THR A 42 -6.29 25.51 14.45
CA THR A 42 -5.73 25.22 13.13
C THR A 42 -6.83 24.80 12.17
N LYS A 43 -6.91 25.47 11.03
CA LYS A 43 -7.92 25.19 10.02
C LYS A 43 -7.62 23.86 9.32
N ILE A 44 -8.46 22.87 9.59
CA ILE A 44 -8.50 21.59 8.87
C ILE A 44 -9.67 21.59 7.90
N ARG A 45 -9.47 21.09 6.68
CA ARG A 45 -10.57 20.74 5.77
C ARG A 45 -10.40 19.33 5.27
N ILE A 46 -11.35 18.47 5.61
CA ILE A 46 -11.39 17.11 5.08
C ILE A 46 -11.69 17.17 3.58
N THR A 47 -10.84 16.52 2.79
CA THR A 47 -10.89 16.48 1.31
C THR A 47 -10.91 15.05 0.77
N THR A 48 -11.11 14.05 1.65
CA THR A 48 -11.24 12.63 1.26
C THR A 48 -12.23 12.47 0.11
N LEU A 49 -11.78 11.82 -0.96
CA LEU A 49 -12.57 11.59 -2.15
C LEU A 49 -13.62 10.52 -1.86
N ASN A 50 -14.89 10.94 -1.80
CA ASN A 50 -16.05 10.05 -1.71
C ASN A 50 -16.82 10.14 -3.04
N ASN A 51 -16.65 9.18 -3.94
CA ASN A 51 -17.26 9.26 -5.27
C ASN A 51 -18.44 8.29 -5.43
N VAL A 52 -19.64 8.74 -5.06
CA VAL A 52 -20.89 7.95 -5.18
C VAL A 52 -21.35 7.79 -6.64
N LEU A 53 -20.87 8.66 -7.55
CA LEU A 53 -21.33 8.71 -8.95
C LEU A 53 -20.36 8.08 -9.97
N PHE A 54 -19.07 7.96 -9.65
CA PHE A 54 -18.08 7.30 -10.51
C PHE A 54 -17.21 6.38 -9.64
N LEU A 55 -17.48 5.09 -9.77
CA LEU A 55 -17.06 3.97 -8.93
C LEU A 55 -15.54 3.67 -8.86
N GLU A 56 -14.63 4.56 -9.26
CA GLU A 56 -13.27 4.12 -9.62
C GLU A 56 -12.10 4.61 -8.74
N LYS A 57 -12.27 5.62 -7.87
CA LYS A 57 -11.15 6.16 -7.06
C LYS A 57 -11.60 6.65 -5.68
N TYR A 58 -11.16 5.93 -4.64
CA TYR A 58 -11.32 6.32 -3.25
C TYR A 58 -9.93 6.33 -2.61
N ASN A 59 -9.53 7.46 -2.06
CA ASN A 59 -8.42 7.49 -1.13
C ASN A 59 -8.96 7.32 0.29
N ASP A 60 -8.19 6.70 1.18
CA ASP A 60 -8.68 6.40 2.54
C ASP A 60 -8.78 7.67 3.39
N LEU A 61 -7.81 8.59 3.25
CA LEU A 61 -7.80 9.84 3.98
C LEU A 61 -7.15 10.97 3.17
N SER A 62 -7.84 12.10 3.03
CA SER A 62 -7.23 13.35 2.58
C SER A 62 -7.78 14.53 3.35
N PHE A 63 -6.91 15.48 3.71
CA PHE A 63 -7.29 16.72 4.38
C PHE A 63 -6.22 17.79 4.18
N THR A 64 -6.60 19.06 4.31
CA THR A 64 -5.67 20.18 4.24
C THR A 64 -5.39 20.80 5.61
N ILE A 65 -4.17 21.30 5.80
CA ILE A 65 -3.75 22.13 6.94
C ILE A 65 -3.60 23.57 6.47
N GLU A 66 -4.34 24.52 7.05
CA GLU A 66 -4.22 25.97 6.79
C GLU A 66 -4.31 26.35 5.30
N ASP A 67 -4.98 25.53 4.48
CA ASP A 67 -5.00 25.62 3.01
C ASP A 67 -3.60 25.62 2.34
N ARG A 68 -2.54 25.28 3.09
CA ARG A 68 -1.13 25.32 2.65
C ARG A 68 -0.55 23.95 2.38
N ILE A 69 -1.00 22.95 3.13
CA ILE A 69 -0.51 21.57 3.03
C ILE A 69 -1.71 20.68 2.75
N ILE A 70 -1.53 19.67 1.90
CA ILE A 70 -2.50 18.62 1.70
C ILE A 70 -1.91 17.27 2.07
N VAL A 71 -2.52 16.61 3.04
CA VAL A 71 -2.17 15.27 3.49
C VAL A 71 -3.01 14.29 2.72
N MET A 72 -2.39 13.32 2.07
CA MET A 72 -3.08 12.21 1.41
C MET A 72 -2.50 10.90 1.90
N ALA A 73 -3.35 9.97 2.30
CA ALA A 73 -2.90 8.71 2.83
C ALA A 73 -3.76 7.53 2.41
N GLU A 74 -3.08 6.39 2.30
CA GLU A 74 -3.66 5.07 2.07
C GLU A 74 -3.39 4.17 3.26
N HIS A 75 -4.34 3.32 3.60
CA HIS A 75 -4.19 2.23 4.54
C HIS A 75 -3.98 0.92 3.79
N GLN A 76 -3.02 0.10 4.19
CA GLN A 76 -2.70 -1.18 3.53
C GLN A 76 -2.44 -2.30 4.55
N SER A 77 -3.15 -3.42 4.41
CA SER A 77 -2.87 -4.65 5.16
C SER A 77 -1.97 -5.64 4.41
N THR A 78 -1.68 -5.35 3.14
CA THR A 78 -0.84 -6.16 2.24
C THR A 78 0.20 -5.25 1.61
N ILE A 79 1.41 -5.78 1.37
CA ILE A 79 2.47 -5.03 0.71
C ILE A 79 2.01 -4.68 -0.72
N ASN A 80 2.09 -3.41 -1.07
CA ASN A 80 1.71 -2.93 -2.39
C ASN A 80 2.71 -1.85 -2.87
N PRO A 81 3.67 -2.19 -3.73
CA PRO A 81 4.65 -1.23 -4.23
C PRO A 81 4.04 -0.16 -5.14
N ASN A 82 2.81 -0.36 -5.65
CA ASN A 82 2.14 0.53 -6.60
C ASN A 82 1.36 1.68 -5.94
N ILE A 83 1.49 1.85 -4.61
CA ILE A 83 0.83 2.93 -3.87
C ILE A 83 1.20 4.34 -4.37
N PRO A 84 2.46 4.66 -4.73
CA PRO A 84 2.80 5.95 -5.33
C PRO A 84 1.96 6.28 -6.58
N LEU A 85 1.69 5.29 -7.43
CA LEU A 85 0.87 5.47 -8.63
C LEU A 85 -0.61 5.73 -8.30
N ARG A 86 -1.16 5.04 -7.29
CA ARG A 86 -2.53 5.30 -6.80
C ARG A 86 -2.66 6.73 -6.27
N LEU A 87 -1.71 7.16 -5.43
CA LEU A 87 -1.68 8.49 -4.83
C LEU A 87 -1.45 9.59 -5.87
N LEU A 88 -0.72 9.33 -6.96
CA LEU A 88 -0.65 10.26 -8.10
C LEU A 88 -2.04 10.52 -8.67
N GLY A 89 -2.82 9.47 -8.90
CA GLY A 89 -4.20 9.58 -9.39
C GLY A 89 -5.07 10.40 -8.43
N TYR A 90 -5.04 10.09 -7.14
CA TYR A 90 -5.81 10.83 -6.14
C TYR A 90 -5.37 12.28 -6.00
N SER A 91 -4.08 12.56 -6.12
CA SER A 91 -3.57 13.94 -6.06
C SER A 91 -4.11 14.79 -7.20
N THR A 92 -4.20 14.22 -8.41
CA THR A 92 -4.76 14.90 -9.58
C THR A 92 -6.24 15.24 -9.35
N ASP A 93 -7.03 14.27 -8.90
CA ASP A 93 -8.46 14.46 -8.63
C ASP A 93 -8.70 15.49 -7.53
N THR A 94 -7.92 15.42 -6.45
CA THR A 94 -8.05 16.36 -5.32
C THR A 94 -7.63 17.78 -5.71
N TYR A 95 -6.53 17.96 -6.45
CA TYR A 95 -6.16 19.31 -6.91
C TYR A 95 -7.18 19.88 -7.88
N THR A 96 -7.73 19.07 -8.78
CA THR A 96 -8.78 19.51 -9.74
C THR A 96 -10.03 20.02 -9.01
N LYS A 97 -10.37 19.45 -7.83
CA LYS A 97 -11.46 19.94 -6.99
C LYS A 97 -11.13 21.22 -6.21
N LEU A 98 -9.85 21.49 -5.95
CA LEU A 98 -9.39 22.65 -5.18
C LEU A 98 -9.14 23.88 -6.05
N ILE A 99 -8.87 23.68 -7.33
CA ILE A 99 -8.61 24.76 -8.29
C ILE A 99 -9.83 24.99 -9.16
N ASP A 100 -10.02 26.26 -9.53
CA ASP A 100 -10.91 26.61 -10.63
C ASP A 100 -10.23 26.21 -11.95
N THR A 101 -10.81 25.24 -12.65
CA THR A 101 -10.24 24.66 -13.87
C THR A 101 -10.07 25.68 -14.99
N ASP A 102 -10.88 26.75 -15.02
CA ASP A 102 -10.74 27.79 -16.03
C ASP A 102 -9.42 28.57 -15.86
N ARG A 103 -8.89 28.63 -14.64
CA ARG A 103 -7.61 29.29 -14.34
C ARG A 103 -6.41 28.51 -14.86
N LEU A 104 -6.56 27.22 -15.20
CA LEU A 104 -5.48 26.41 -15.80
C LEU A 104 -5.00 26.99 -17.14
N TYR A 105 -5.88 27.68 -17.86
CA TYR A 105 -5.56 28.34 -19.13
C TYR A 105 -5.13 29.81 -18.96
N SER A 106 -5.00 30.29 -17.73
CA SER A 106 -4.55 31.66 -17.47
C SER A 106 -3.03 31.77 -17.55
N SER A 107 -2.52 32.96 -17.88
CA SER A 107 -1.09 33.26 -17.84
C SER A 107 -0.52 33.42 -16.42
N THR A 108 -1.38 33.32 -15.39
CA THR A 108 -0.97 33.46 -13.98
C THR A 108 -0.69 32.10 -13.38
N GLN A 109 0.49 31.94 -12.79
CA GLN A 109 0.83 30.69 -12.10
C GLN A 109 -0.13 30.43 -10.93
N ILE A 110 -0.76 29.25 -10.93
CA ILE A 110 -1.56 28.76 -9.81
C ILE A 110 -0.63 28.25 -8.72
N LYS A 111 -0.84 28.69 -7.48
CA LYS A 111 -0.17 28.13 -6.29
C LYS A 111 -1.04 27.02 -5.71
N LEU A 112 -0.45 25.87 -5.44
CA LEU A 112 -1.12 24.70 -4.92
C LEU A 112 -0.67 24.43 -3.47
N PRO A 113 -1.55 23.88 -2.62
CA PRO A 113 -1.14 23.32 -1.34
C PRO A 113 -0.05 22.26 -1.53
N THR A 114 0.97 22.25 -0.68
CA THR A 114 2.09 21.28 -0.75
C THR A 114 1.60 19.89 -0.38
N PRO A 115 1.79 18.87 -1.24
CA PRO A 115 1.34 17.52 -0.94
C PRO A 115 2.31 16.79 -0.01
N VAL A 116 1.77 16.04 0.95
CA VAL A 116 2.50 15.06 1.75
C VAL A 116 1.76 13.73 1.73
N PHE A 117 2.49 12.68 1.39
CA PHE A 117 1.92 11.37 1.12
C PHE A 117 2.34 10.34 2.17
N TYR A 118 1.38 9.55 2.64
CA TYR A 118 1.61 8.49 3.62
C TYR A 118 0.96 7.17 3.19
N VAL A 119 1.61 6.06 3.54
CA VAL A 119 0.98 4.74 3.54
C VAL A 119 1.06 4.16 4.95
N PHE A 120 -0.09 3.86 5.52
CA PHE A 120 -0.22 3.22 6.82
C PHE A 120 -0.27 1.72 6.63
N TYR A 121 0.72 1.01 7.16
CA TYR A 121 0.87 -0.42 6.96
C TYR A 121 0.60 -1.19 8.24
N THR A 122 -0.33 -2.15 8.17
CA THR A 122 -0.68 -3.02 9.29
C THR A 122 -0.41 -4.49 9.02
N GLY A 123 0.08 -4.88 7.83
CA GLY A 123 0.22 -6.27 7.40
C GLY A 123 1.14 -7.15 8.28
N ASN A 124 1.04 -8.47 8.09
CA ASN A 124 1.83 -9.44 8.87
C ASN A 124 3.27 -9.54 8.39
N GLU A 125 3.48 -9.44 7.07
CA GLU A 125 4.80 -9.46 6.46
C GLU A 125 5.60 -8.21 6.83
N PRO A 126 6.91 -8.33 7.07
CA PRO A 126 7.77 -7.16 7.27
C PRO A 126 7.87 -6.35 5.97
N TRP A 127 7.62 -5.04 6.04
CA TRP A 127 7.86 -4.11 4.94
C TRP A 127 8.96 -3.13 5.33
N ASN A 128 10.21 -3.51 5.07
CA ASN A 128 11.41 -2.84 5.58
C ASN A 128 11.85 -1.65 4.71
N VAL A 129 10.92 -0.78 4.32
CA VAL A 129 11.21 0.46 3.59
C VAL A 129 10.70 1.67 4.38
N LYS A 130 11.40 2.80 4.28
CA LYS A 130 10.97 4.06 4.91
C LYS A 130 10.02 4.85 4.00
N SER A 131 10.17 4.69 2.69
CA SER A 131 9.40 5.38 1.68
C SER A 131 9.34 4.58 0.39
N LEU A 132 8.35 4.90 -0.45
CA LEU A 132 8.19 4.41 -1.80
C LEU A 132 8.31 5.60 -2.75
N SER A 133 9.10 5.48 -3.81
CA SER A 133 9.20 6.51 -4.85
C SER A 133 8.44 6.05 -6.09
N LEU A 134 7.68 6.95 -6.71
CA LEU A 134 7.10 6.68 -8.03
C LEU A 134 8.20 6.46 -9.08
N ALA A 135 9.37 7.07 -8.91
CA ALA A 135 10.49 6.90 -9.83
C ALA A 135 10.97 5.45 -9.92
N ASP A 136 10.79 4.65 -8.85
CA ASP A 136 11.15 3.24 -8.81
C ASP A 136 10.26 2.38 -9.75
N SER A 137 9.14 2.94 -10.24
CA SER A 137 8.21 2.26 -11.16
C SER A 137 8.53 2.51 -12.64
N PHE A 138 9.46 3.41 -12.97
CA PHE A 138 9.78 3.72 -14.37
C PHE A 138 10.73 2.67 -14.97
N ILE A 139 10.52 2.35 -16.25
CA ILE A 139 11.35 1.39 -17.00
C ILE A 139 12.79 1.89 -17.11
N GLU A 140 12.95 3.20 -17.31
CA GLU A 140 14.24 3.88 -17.38
C GLU A 140 14.31 4.95 -16.29
N ALA A 141 15.53 5.21 -15.81
CA ALA A 141 15.75 6.32 -14.89
C ALA A 141 15.41 7.64 -15.60
N PRO A 142 14.53 8.48 -15.03
CA PRO A 142 14.17 9.72 -15.67
C PRO A 142 15.38 10.67 -15.68
N PRO A 143 15.56 11.48 -16.74
CA PRO A 143 16.73 12.36 -16.89
C PRO A 143 16.78 13.46 -15.82
N GLU A 144 15.63 13.79 -15.25
CA GLU A 144 15.43 14.73 -14.16
C GLU A 144 14.26 14.26 -13.29
N ASN A 145 13.87 15.04 -12.28
CA ASN A 145 12.70 14.76 -11.45
C ASN A 145 11.38 15.08 -12.18
N SER A 146 11.21 14.56 -13.40
CA SER A 146 10.11 14.87 -14.31
C SER A 146 8.73 14.54 -13.73
N LEU A 147 8.67 13.53 -12.85
CA LEU A 147 7.48 13.20 -12.07
C LEU A 147 7.90 12.64 -10.70
N ASN A 148 8.04 13.54 -9.72
CA ASN A 148 8.51 13.20 -8.37
C ASN A 148 7.34 13.08 -7.39
N LEU A 149 7.07 11.86 -6.93
CA LEU A 149 6.11 11.56 -5.87
C LEU A 149 6.74 10.54 -4.92
N VAL A 150 6.82 10.90 -3.65
CA VAL A 150 7.39 10.06 -2.59
C VAL A 150 6.35 9.85 -1.49
N VAL A 151 6.09 8.59 -1.17
CA VAL A 151 5.15 8.17 -0.13
C VAL A 151 5.92 7.69 1.09
N LYS A 152 5.65 8.25 2.27
CA LYS A 152 6.27 7.80 3.52
C LYS A 152 5.54 6.58 4.06
N LEU A 153 6.26 5.53 4.41
CA LEU A 153 5.67 4.34 5.03
C LEU A 153 5.61 4.53 6.55
N ILE A 154 4.41 4.36 7.10
CA ILE A 154 4.12 4.43 8.52
C ILE A 154 3.69 3.05 8.98
N ASN A 155 4.57 2.36 9.69
CA ASN A 155 4.28 1.03 10.22
C ASN A 155 3.40 1.15 11.48
N LEU A 156 2.16 0.68 11.38
CA LEU A 156 1.18 0.69 12.47
C LEU A 156 1.06 -0.67 13.18
N ARG A 157 1.98 -1.61 12.94
CA ARG A 157 2.08 -2.81 13.76
C ARG A 157 2.45 -2.42 15.18
N TYR A 158 1.61 -2.80 16.13
CA TYR A 158 1.83 -2.50 17.53
C TYR A 158 3.15 -3.11 18.01
N ASN A 159 4.02 -2.25 18.54
CA ASN A 159 5.15 -2.62 19.38
C ASN A 159 5.38 -1.48 20.39
N LYS A 160 5.95 -1.78 21.56
CA LYS A 160 6.08 -0.80 22.66
C LYS A 160 7.00 0.38 22.30
N ASP A 161 7.94 0.14 21.39
CA ASP A 161 8.98 1.09 20.99
C ASP A 161 8.57 1.93 19.77
N ASN A 162 7.34 1.79 19.27
CA ASN A 162 6.86 2.50 18.10
C ASN A 162 6.58 3.96 18.45
N GLU A 163 7.55 4.82 18.17
CA GLU A 163 7.49 6.25 18.49
C GLU A 163 6.24 6.94 17.94
N ILE A 164 5.78 6.58 16.74
CA ILE A 164 4.63 7.23 16.10
C ILE A 164 3.34 6.90 16.88
N LEU A 165 3.20 5.65 17.35
CA LEU A 165 2.06 5.26 18.19
C LEU A 165 2.09 5.99 19.54
N ASN A 166 3.28 6.27 20.08
CA ASN A 166 3.41 7.02 21.34
C ASN A 166 3.06 8.52 21.19
N ARG A 167 3.04 9.06 19.97
CA ARG A 167 2.69 10.46 19.69
C ARG A 167 1.19 10.69 19.44
N SER A 168 0.42 9.63 19.19
CA SER A 168 -1.03 9.72 18.97
C SER A 168 -1.77 8.62 19.71
N LYS A 169 -2.64 9.02 20.65
CA LYS A 169 -3.51 8.10 21.39
C LYS A 169 -4.48 7.40 20.45
N THR A 170 -4.91 8.09 19.41
CA THR A 170 -5.81 7.56 18.39
C THR A 170 -5.11 6.48 17.54
N LEU A 171 -3.89 6.73 17.06
CA LEU A 171 -3.09 5.71 16.35
C LEU A 171 -2.76 4.51 17.24
N LEU A 172 -2.39 4.74 18.51
CA LEU A 172 -2.12 3.66 19.46
C LEU A 172 -3.35 2.77 19.65
N GLY A 173 -4.52 3.39 19.87
CA GLY A 173 -5.78 2.65 20.04
C GLY A 173 -6.16 1.85 18.78
N TYR A 174 -6.02 2.46 17.60
CA TYR A 174 -6.23 1.78 16.32
C TYR A 174 -5.28 0.59 16.14
N SER A 175 -3.98 0.80 16.38
CA SER A 175 -2.95 -0.23 16.26
C SER A 175 -3.23 -1.42 17.18
N LYS A 176 -3.59 -1.15 18.45
CA LYS A 176 -3.99 -2.18 19.40
C LYS A 176 -5.23 -2.95 18.96
N LEU A 177 -6.27 -2.27 18.46
CA LEU A 177 -7.48 -2.91 17.95
C LEU A 177 -7.12 -3.93 16.85
N VAL A 178 -6.37 -3.50 15.83
CA VAL A 178 -5.94 -4.38 14.74
C VAL A 178 -5.11 -5.56 15.25
N THR A 179 -4.18 -5.31 16.19
CA THR A 179 -3.39 -6.37 16.82
C THR A 179 -4.26 -7.39 17.58
N TYR A 180 -5.26 -6.94 18.34
CA TYR A 180 -6.16 -7.84 19.05
C TYR A 180 -7.02 -8.68 18.12
N VAL A 181 -7.53 -8.10 17.03
CA VAL A 181 -8.26 -8.86 16.00
C VAL A 181 -7.36 -9.95 15.41
N LYS A 182 -6.11 -9.60 15.04
CA LYS A 182 -5.16 -10.56 14.48
C LYS A 182 -4.82 -11.70 15.45
N ASN A 183 -4.60 -11.39 16.71
CA ASN A 183 -4.30 -12.40 17.73
C ASN A 183 -5.47 -13.37 17.95
N ASN A 184 -6.70 -12.85 17.97
CA ASN A 184 -7.91 -13.67 18.09
C ASN A 184 -8.09 -14.59 16.86
N LEU A 185 -7.86 -14.07 15.65
CA LEU A 185 -7.88 -14.85 14.41
C LEU A 185 -6.84 -15.97 14.42
N SER A 186 -5.60 -15.66 14.81
CA SER A 186 -4.53 -16.65 14.96
C SER A 186 -4.82 -17.71 16.02
N SER A 187 -5.74 -17.42 16.95
CA SER A 187 -6.22 -18.34 17.99
C SER A 187 -7.42 -19.18 17.52
N GLY A 188 -7.84 -19.06 16.26
CA GLY A 188 -8.91 -19.84 15.64
C GLY A 188 -10.33 -19.27 15.80
N ALA A 189 -10.48 -18.05 16.32
CA ALA A 189 -11.78 -17.40 16.39
C ALA A 189 -12.25 -16.94 14.99
N SER A 190 -13.56 -16.90 14.76
CA SER A 190 -14.11 -16.26 13.57
C SER A 190 -13.77 -14.76 13.54
N LEU A 191 -13.78 -14.16 12.36
CA LEU A 191 -13.46 -12.73 12.19
C LEU A 191 -14.42 -11.83 12.98
N GLU A 192 -15.72 -12.09 12.91
CA GLU A 192 -16.74 -11.38 13.68
C GLU A 192 -16.47 -11.45 15.19
N ASN A 193 -16.22 -12.65 15.74
CA ASN A 193 -15.88 -12.80 17.14
C ASN A 193 -14.54 -12.15 17.49
N SER A 194 -13.56 -12.21 16.60
CA SER A 194 -12.25 -11.59 16.78
C SER A 194 -12.35 -10.07 16.89
N ILE A 195 -13.19 -9.45 16.05
CA ILE A 195 -13.54 -8.02 16.10
C ILE A 195 -14.24 -7.70 17.41
N ARG A 196 -15.33 -8.40 17.74
CA ARG A 196 -16.10 -8.18 18.97
C ARG A 196 -15.23 -8.23 20.23
N LEU A 197 -14.41 -9.27 20.36
CA LEU A 197 -13.49 -9.43 21.50
C LEU A 197 -12.42 -8.32 21.54
N ALA A 198 -11.91 -7.90 20.37
CA ALA A 198 -10.93 -6.83 20.28
C ALA A 198 -11.53 -5.46 20.65
N VAL A 199 -12.75 -5.17 20.20
CA VAL A 199 -13.52 -3.97 20.55
C VAL A 199 -13.74 -3.91 22.06
N GLN A 200 -14.26 -4.98 22.65
CA GLN A 200 -14.49 -5.07 24.10
C GLN A 200 -13.19 -4.80 24.87
N ARG A 201 -12.10 -5.47 24.50
CA ARG A 201 -10.81 -5.30 25.15
C ARG A 201 -10.25 -3.89 25.02
N CYS A 202 -10.39 -3.25 23.86
CA CYS A 202 -9.94 -1.87 23.68
C CYS A 202 -10.73 -0.90 24.57
N ILE A 203 -12.05 -1.10 24.71
CA ILE A 203 -12.88 -0.31 25.61
C ILE A 203 -12.44 -0.48 27.07
N GLU A 204 -12.23 -1.73 27.51
CA GLU A 204 -11.76 -2.06 28.87
C GLU A 204 -10.39 -1.45 29.18
N GLU A 205 -9.47 -1.42 28.21
CA GLU A 205 -8.14 -0.82 28.35
C GLU A 205 -8.12 0.71 28.13
N GLY A 206 -9.26 1.34 27.83
CA GLY A 206 -9.35 2.80 27.67
C GLY A 206 -8.88 3.33 26.30
N HIS A 207 -8.84 2.49 25.27
CA HIS A 207 -8.42 2.86 23.92
C HIS A 207 -9.60 3.24 23.04
N ILE A 208 -9.55 4.44 22.43
CA ILE A 208 -10.54 4.96 21.46
C ILE A 208 -12.00 4.70 21.91
N VAL A 209 -12.25 4.83 23.21
CA VAL A 209 -13.47 4.35 23.88
C VAL A 209 -14.73 4.95 23.27
N ASP A 210 -14.77 6.27 23.11
CA ASP A 210 -15.96 6.96 22.60
C ASP A 210 -16.27 6.55 21.16
N PHE A 211 -15.22 6.39 20.35
CA PHE A 211 -15.35 5.88 18.98
C PHE A 211 -15.90 4.45 18.97
N LEU A 212 -15.34 3.54 19.79
CA LEU A 212 -15.77 2.15 19.85
C LEU A 212 -17.16 1.96 20.47
N LYS A 213 -17.56 2.79 21.44
CA LYS A 213 -18.94 2.77 21.95
C LYS A 213 -19.95 3.23 20.90
N LYS A 214 -19.58 4.21 20.07
CA LYS A 214 -20.45 4.77 19.04
C LYS A 214 -20.53 3.90 17.78
N HIS A 215 -19.41 3.32 17.37
CA HIS A 215 -19.27 2.61 16.10
C HIS A 215 -18.97 1.10 16.26
N GLY A 216 -18.78 0.59 17.48
CA GLY A 216 -18.38 -0.80 17.72
C GLY A 216 -19.35 -1.81 17.11
N GLU A 217 -20.65 -1.62 17.31
CA GLU A 217 -21.66 -2.48 16.67
C GLU A 217 -21.60 -2.41 15.14
N GLU A 218 -21.34 -1.23 14.57
CA GLU A 218 -21.18 -1.06 13.12
C GLU A 218 -19.93 -1.81 12.63
N ILE A 219 -18.83 -1.73 13.36
CA ILE A 219 -17.56 -2.42 13.03
C ILE A 219 -17.70 -3.94 13.15
N GLU A 220 -18.43 -4.43 14.16
CA GLU A 220 -18.76 -5.84 14.32
C GLU A 220 -19.68 -6.34 13.20
N LYS A 221 -20.69 -5.54 12.87
CA LYS A 221 -21.68 -5.81 11.82
C LYS A 221 -21.24 -5.34 10.45
N MET A 222 -19.98 -4.90 10.26
CA MET A 222 -19.45 -4.59 8.94
C MET A 222 -19.49 -5.90 8.18
N LYS A 223 -20.62 -6.14 7.53
CA LYS A 223 -20.81 -7.15 6.52
C LYS A 223 -19.72 -6.82 5.54
N PHE A 224 -18.74 -7.70 5.46
CA PHE A 224 -17.89 -7.77 4.30
C PHE A 224 -18.86 -7.67 3.12
N TYR A 225 -18.76 -6.61 2.34
CA TYR A 225 -19.01 -6.82 0.93
C TYR A 225 -17.93 -7.82 0.56
N GLU A 226 -18.27 -9.11 0.64
CA GLU A 226 -17.78 -10.06 -0.33
C GLU A 226 -18.17 -9.44 -1.67
N PHE A 227 -17.29 -8.58 -2.20
CA PHE A 227 -16.92 -8.76 -3.58
C PHE A 227 -16.62 -10.23 -3.70
N THR A 228 -17.44 -10.94 -4.48
CA THR A 228 -17.43 -12.38 -4.63
C THR A 228 -15.98 -12.84 -4.51
N MET A 229 -15.66 -13.64 -3.50
CA MET A 229 -14.30 -14.14 -3.26
C MET A 229 -13.65 -14.64 -4.55
N GLU A 230 -14.46 -15.03 -5.54
CA GLU A 230 -14.14 -15.30 -6.93
C GLU A 230 -13.38 -14.20 -7.69
N GLU A 231 -13.72 -12.91 -7.61
CA GLU A 231 -13.03 -11.85 -8.37
C GLU A 231 -11.67 -11.48 -7.77
N TYR A 232 -11.58 -11.37 -6.44
CA TYR A 232 -10.30 -11.20 -5.74
C TYR A 232 -9.44 -12.47 -5.86
N ARG A 233 -10.04 -13.67 -5.76
CA ARG A 233 -9.35 -14.93 -6.09
C ARG A 233 -8.91 -14.92 -7.53
N ASN A 234 -9.67 -14.40 -8.50
CA ASN A 234 -9.27 -14.38 -9.90
C ASN A 234 -8.13 -13.41 -10.14
N LEU A 235 -8.10 -12.24 -9.49
CA LEU A 235 -6.97 -11.31 -9.58
C LEU A 235 -5.72 -11.91 -8.95
N ILE A 236 -5.81 -12.39 -7.71
CA ILE A 236 -4.68 -13.02 -7.00
C ILE A 236 -4.28 -14.34 -7.67
N ALA A 237 -5.21 -15.13 -8.20
CA ALA A 237 -4.91 -16.35 -8.94
C ALA A 237 -4.32 -16.04 -10.31
N LYS A 238 -4.70 -14.95 -10.96
CA LYS A 238 -4.06 -14.49 -12.20
C LYS A 238 -2.65 -14.00 -11.92
N GLU A 239 -2.45 -13.20 -10.87
CA GLU A 239 -1.11 -12.79 -10.44
C GLU A 239 -0.26 -14.00 -10.01
N ALA A 240 -0.81 -14.92 -9.23
CA ALA A 240 -0.13 -16.16 -8.83
C ALA A 240 0.11 -17.10 -10.01
N ALA A 241 -0.77 -17.14 -11.00
CA ALA A 241 -0.58 -17.91 -12.23
C ALA A 241 0.46 -17.26 -13.14
N GLU A 242 0.49 -15.94 -13.25
CA GLU A 242 1.51 -15.20 -13.99
C GLU A 242 2.88 -15.32 -13.32
N GLN A 243 2.94 -15.21 -11.99
CA GLN A 243 4.16 -15.47 -11.21
C GLN A 243 4.59 -16.93 -11.31
N GLY A 244 3.65 -17.88 -11.20
CA GLY A 244 3.93 -19.30 -11.33
C GLY A 244 4.38 -19.67 -12.74
N LEU A 245 3.82 -19.03 -13.78
CA LEU A 245 4.27 -19.18 -15.16
C LEU A 245 5.66 -18.59 -15.35
N ALA A 246 5.93 -17.39 -14.84
CA ALA A 246 7.25 -16.77 -14.90
C ALA A 246 8.32 -17.64 -14.21
N GLN A 247 8.02 -18.12 -12.98
CA GLN A 247 8.89 -19.04 -12.25
C GLN A 247 9.07 -20.37 -12.98
N GLY A 248 8.00 -20.92 -13.57
CA GLY A 248 8.07 -22.16 -14.34
C GLY A 248 8.89 -22.03 -15.62
N ILE A 249 8.79 -20.90 -16.33
CA ILE A 249 9.63 -20.59 -17.49
C ILE A 249 11.09 -20.46 -17.07
N GLU A 250 11.37 -19.72 -15.98
CA GLU A 250 12.72 -19.56 -15.45
C GLU A 250 13.35 -20.91 -15.05
N GLN A 251 12.61 -21.73 -14.29
CA GLN A 251 13.04 -23.08 -13.92
C GLN A 251 13.24 -23.99 -15.15
N GLY A 252 12.36 -23.89 -16.15
CA GLY A 252 12.47 -24.67 -17.39
C GLY A 252 13.70 -24.28 -18.22
N ILE A 253 13.99 -22.98 -18.32
CA ILE A 253 15.20 -22.47 -18.97
C ILE A 253 16.44 -22.96 -18.20
N GLU A 254 16.45 -22.86 -16.88
CA GLU A 254 17.55 -23.31 -16.03
C GLU A 254 17.82 -24.82 -16.20
N GLN A 255 16.78 -25.65 -16.16
CA GLN A 255 16.89 -27.09 -16.37
C GLN A 255 17.35 -27.41 -17.80
N GLY A 256 16.83 -26.70 -18.79
CA GLY A 256 17.22 -26.85 -20.19
C GLY A 256 18.70 -26.53 -20.42
N ILE A 257 19.21 -25.45 -19.82
CA ILE A 257 20.63 -25.09 -19.85
C ILE A 257 21.49 -26.21 -19.23
N LYS A 258 21.10 -26.74 -18.06
CA LYS A 258 21.84 -27.81 -17.39
C LYS A 258 21.90 -29.10 -18.22
N ILE A 259 20.77 -29.51 -18.80
CA ILE A 259 20.70 -30.70 -19.68
C ILE A 259 21.52 -30.46 -20.95
N PHE A 260 21.43 -29.27 -21.54
CA PHE A 260 22.19 -28.90 -22.73
C PHE A 260 23.71 -28.98 -22.49
N ILE A 261 24.19 -28.47 -21.36
CA ILE A 261 25.60 -28.56 -20.97
C ILE A 261 26.01 -30.02 -20.78
N LEU A 262 25.21 -30.80 -20.04
CA LEU A 262 25.49 -32.21 -19.79
C LEU A 262 25.60 -33.01 -21.09
N ASP A 263 24.63 -32.86 -21.99
CA ASP A 263 24.58 -33.55 -23.29
C ASP A 263 25.80 -33.23 -24.15
N ASN A 264 26.12 -31.94 -24.33
CA ASN A 264 27.31 -31.52 -25.09
C ASN A 264 28.61 -32.02 -24.44
N ARG A 265 28.71 -32.05 -23.10
CA ARG A 265 29.86 -32.63 -22.40
C ARG A 265 29.98 -34.14 -22.62
N THR A 266 28.86 -34.88 -22.64
CA THR A 266 28.86 -36.32 -22.93
C THR A 266 29.30 -36.65 -24.36
N GLU A 267 29.04 -35.74 -25.31
CA GLU A 267 29.54 -35.84 -26.68
C GLU A 267 31.00 -35.36 -26.84
N GLY A 268 31.64 -34.93 -25.76
CA GLY A 268 33.03 -34.46 -25.76
C GLY A 268 33.22 -33.08 -26.38
N ILE A 269 32.17 -32.24 -26.42
CA ILE A 269 32.28 -30.85 -26.89
C ILE A 269 33.05 -30.02 -25.85
N PRO A 270 34.08 -29.27 -26.25
CA PRO A 270 34.83 -28.37 -25.36
C PRO A 270 33.99 -27.25 -24.74
N ASP A 271 34.27 -26.91 -23.48
CA ASP A 271 33.51 -25.93 -22.68
C ASP A 271 33.54 -24.50 -23.28
N ASP A 272 34.58 -24.10 -24.02
CA ASP A 272 34.65 -22.80 -24.73
C ASP A 272 33.60 -22.71 -25.86
N ARG A 273 33.35 -23.84 -26.54
CA ARG A 273 32.30 -23.94 -27.55
C ARG A 273 30.92 -23.99 -26.91
N ILE A 274 30.76 -24.67 -25.76
CA ILE A 274 29.51 -24.67 -24.99
C ILE A 274 29.20 -23.25 -24.48
N PHE A 275 30.19 -22.54 -23.93
CA PHE A 275 30.09 -21.16 -23.47
C PHE A 275 29.56 -20.22 -24.57
N THR A 276 30.15 -20.31 -25.77
CA THR A 276 29.70 -19.52 -26.92
C THR A 276 28.24 -19.83 -27.31
N LYS A 277 27.85 -21.11 -27.25
CA LYS A 277 26.45 -21.51 -27.51
C LYS A 277 25.50 -21.02 -26.41
N LEU A 278 25.91 -21.01 -25.14
CA LEU A 278 25.09 -20.51 -24.04
C LEU A 278 24.75 -19.02 -24.21
N ILE A 279 25.73 -18.21 -24.59
CA ILE A 279 25.52 -16.78 -24.86
C ILE A 279 24.61 -16.60 -26.08
N ASN A 280 24.86 -17.33 -27.16
CA ASN A 280 24.14 -17.11 -28.42
C ASN A 280 22.72 -17.68 -28.44
N LEU A 281 22.49 -18.84 -27.81
CA LEU A 281 21.21 -19.55 -27.86
C LEU A 281 20.28 -19.21 -26.69
N PHE A 282 20.86 -18.97 -25.50
CA PHE A 282 20.09 -18.66 -24.30
C PHE A 282 20.21 -17.18 -23.89
N HIS A 283 20.89 -16.36 -24.70
CA HIS A 283 21.07 -14.92 -24.49
C HIS A 283 21.63 -14.60 -23.09
N LEU A 284 22.46 -15.48 -22.54
CA LEU A 284 23.07 -15.28 -21.24
C LEU A 284 24.18 -14.23 -21.32
N THR A 285 24.30 -13.45 -20.24
CA THR A 285 25.52 -12.67 -19.97
C THR A 285 26.71 -13.62 -19.77
N GLU A 286 27.93 -13.16 -20.09
CA GLU A 286 29.16 -13.94 -19.87
C GLU A 286 29.28 -14.47 -18.43
N GLU A 287 28.94 -13.64 -17.44
CA GLU A 287 29.01 -14.01 -16.02
C GLU A 287 28.11 -15.21 -15.69
N LYS A 288 26.82 -15.16 -16.07
CA LYS A 288 25.88 -16.29 -15.90
C LYS A 288 26.31 -17.53 -16.67
N ALA A 289 26.82 -17.39 -17.90
CA ALA A 289 27.28 -18.54 -18.68
C ALA A 289 28.46 -19.26 -18.01
N LEU A 290 29.40 -18.51 -17.41
CA LEU A 290 30.49 -19.07 -16.60
C LEU A 290 29.99 -19.74 -15.33
N GLU A 291 28.94 -19.21 -14.69
CA GLU A 291 28.34 -19.82 -13.50
C GLU A 291 27.74 -21.19 -13.82
N TYR A 292 26.98 -21.31 -14.91
CA TYR A 292 26.41 -22.60 -15.33
C TYR A 292 27.45 -23.65 -15.69
N LEU A 293 28.59 -23.25 -16.27
CA LEU A 293 29.67 -24.19 -16.62
C LEU A 293 30.47 -24.67 -15.40
N LYS A 294 30.43 -23.95 -14.28
CA LYS A 294 31.10 -24.34 -13.02
C LYS A 294 30.30 -25.38 -12.22
N GLN A 295 29.01 -25.53 -12.53
CA GLN A 295 28.12 -26.54 -11.94
C GLN A 295 28.34 -27.91 -12.61
#